data_AF-A0A0V0GYL0-F1
#
_entry.id   AF-A0A0V0GYL0-F1
#
_cell.length_a   1.000
_cell.length_b   1.000
_cell.length_c   1.000
_cell.angle_alpha   90.00
_cell.angle_beta   90.00
_cell.angle_gamma   90.00
#
_symmetry.space_group_name_H-M   'P 1'
#
loop_
_entity.id
_entity.type
_entity.pdbx_description
1 polymer ?
#
loop_
_entity_poly.entity_id
_entity_poly.type
_entity_poly.pdbx_seq_one_letter_code
_entity_poly.pdbx_strand_id
1 'polypeptide(L)'
;MDVKEGKFSITYLPERDDLVNKTNNYALIQLDGFLSYITCDSETTMDVWILEDFHGQVWSKKHTIVAELTHHVCPSKSTRPNERSMPEIGKLVAVGGARNGEVLILKHQKNSKQYLYDTKSRVMKMFNVYNMRNLESFVTHGESLFSMKRVS
;
A
#
# COMPACT_ATOMS: atom_id res chain seq x y z
N MET A 1 6.12 -29.43 14.53
CA MET A 1 6.61 -29.03 13.20
C MET A 1 7.80 -28.13 13.48
N ASP A 2 9.01 -28.66 13.37
CA ASP A 2 10.22 -27.87 13.62
C ASP A 2 10.36 -26.83 12.50
N VAL A 3 10.17 -25.57 12.87
CA VAL A 3 10.53 -24.44 12.00
C VAL A 3 12.04 -24.44 11.95
N LYS A 4 12.60 -25.15 10.96
CA LYS A 4 14.02 -25.03 10.61
C LYS A 4 14.33 -23.55 10.49
N GLU A 5 15.38 -23.09 11.16
CA GLU A 5 15.87 -21.71 11.08
C GLU A 5 15.92 -21.28 9.61
N GLY A 6 14.97 -20.43 9.22
CA GLY A 6 14.87 -19.96 7.85
C GLY A 6 16.13 -19.19 7.50
N LYS A 7 16.69 -19.43 6.31
CA LYS A 7 17.72 -18.53 5.77
C LYS A 7 17.07 -17.17 5.52
N PHE A 8 17.36 -16.21 6.38
CA PHE A 8 16.94 -14.83 6.16
C PHE A 8 17.80 -14.20 5.06
N SER A 9 17.17 -13.35 4.26
CA SER A 9 17.87 -12.54 3.27
C SER A 9 17.49 -11.08 3.50
N ILE A 10 18.46 -10.18 3.34
CA ILE A 10 18.31 -8.76 3.62
C ILE A 10 18.20 -8.01 2.29
N THR A 11 17.33 -7.01 2.24
CA THR A 11 17.26 -6.06 1.13
C THR A 11 17.26 -4.63 1.67
N TYR A 12 17.83 -3.72 0.89
CA TYR A 12 17.83 -2.29 1.17
C TYR A 12 16.67 -1.64 0.42
N LEU A 13 15.91 -0.79 1.10
CA LEU A 13 14.84 -0.03 0.46
C LEU A 13 15.44 1.00 -0.52
N PRO A 14 14.71 1.41 -1.58
CA PRO A 14 15.13 2.50 -2.46
C PRO A 14 15.55 3.75 -1.66
N GLU A 15 16.58 4.44 -2.11
CA GLU A 15 17.05 5.68 -1.47
C GLU A 15 15.88 6.66 -1.28
N ARG A 16 15.71 7.09 -0.04
CA ARG A 16 14.79 8.17 0.32
C ARG A 16 15.61 9.44 0.46
N ASP A 17 15.12 10.53 -0.12
CA ASP A 17 15.58 11.87 0.26
C ASP A 17 15.43 12.06 1.78
N ASP A 18 16.41 12.69 2.41
CA ASP A 18 16.48 12.88 3.87
C ASP A 18 15.24 13.57 4.48
N LEU A 19 14.48 14.31 3.67
CA LEU A 19 13.21 14.93 4.07
C LEU A 19 12.10 13.90 4.38
N VAL A 20 12.10 12.74 3.73
CA VAL A 20 11.06 11.70 3.82
C VAL A 20 11.19 10.86 5.10
N ASN A 21 12.33 10.98 5.81
CA ASN A 21 12.68 10.18 6.98
C ASN A 21 11.81 10.46 8.24
N LYS A 22 10.97 11.51 8.23
CA LYS A 22 10.22 11.93 9.43
C LYS A 22 8.89 11.21 9.65
N THR A 23 8.24 10.68 8.61
CA THR A 23 6.87 10.16 8.74
C THR A 23 6.77 8.65 8.86
N ASN A 24 7.81 7.88 8.47
CA ASN A 24 7.76 6.41 8.41
C ASN A 24 6.51 5.85 7.68
N ASN A 25 5.89 6.65 6.81
CA ASN A 25 4.67 6.29 6.10
C ASN A 25 5.01 5.46 4.87
N TYR A 26 5.37 4.21 5.12
CA TYR A 26 5.58 3.22 4.08
C TYR A 26 4.91 1.90 4.40
N ALA A 27 4.69 1.10 3.36
CA ALA A 27 4.24 -0.27 3.45
C ALA A 27 5.16 -1.17 2.64
N LEU A 28 5.39 -2.37 3.16
CA LEU A 28 5.94 -3.48 2.40
C LEU A 28 4.80 -4.48 2.19
N ILE A 29 4.51 -4.80 0.94
CA ILE A 29 3.46 -5.75 0.57
C ILE A 29 3.94 -6.61 -0.61
N GLN A 30 3.28 -7.73 -0.83
CA GLN A 30 3.47 -8.52 -2.05
C GLN A 30 2.52 -8.00 -3.13
N LEU A 31 3.06 -7.68 -4.32
CA LEU A 31 2.28 -7.40 -5.53
C LEU A 31 2.79 -8.30 -6.65
N ASP A 32 1.88 -9.04 -7.28
CA ASP A 32 2.20 -9.93 -8.40
C ASP A 32 3.36 -10.92 -8.14
N GLY A 33 3.49 -11.39 -6.90
CA GLY A 33 4.61 -12.27 -6.52
C GLY A 33 5.92 -11.56 -6.16
N PHE A 34 6.00 -10.24 -6.33
CA PHE A 34 7.18 -9.45 -6.01
C PHE A 34 7.04 -8.72 -4.68
N LEU A 35 8.16 -8.56 -3.97
CA LEU A 35 8.23 -7.65 -2.83
C LEU A 35 8.10 -6.22 -3.34
N SER A 36 7.15 -5.49 -2.77
CA SER A 36 6.80 -4.14 -3.17
C SER A 36 6.95 -3.19 -2.00
N TYR A 37 7.51 -2.02 -2.29
CA TYR A 37 7.73 -0.96 -1.35
C TYR A 37 6.90 0.25 -1.77
N ILE A 38 5.93 0.62 -0.93
CA ILE A 38 5.01 1.71 -1.20
C ILE A 38 5.29 2.83 -0.21
N THR A 39 5.49 4.04 -0.72
CA THR A 39 5.85 5.19 0.09
C THR A 39 5.00 6.39 -0.23
N CYS A 40 4.71 7.19 0.79
CA CYS A 40 4.04 8.46 0.64
C CYS A 40 5.04 9.57 0.92
N ASP A 41 5.47 10.26 -0.13
CA ASP A 41 6.42 11.37 -0.09
C ASP A 41 5.74 12.71 0.22
N SER A 42 4.46 12.86 -0.10
CA SER A 42 3.66 14.04 0.22
C SER A 42 2.22 13.69 0.61
N GLU A 43 1.40 14.70 0.95
CA GLU A 43 -0.04 14.51 1.14
C GLU A 43 -0.78 14.14 -0.17
N THR A 44 -0.13 14.36 -1.32
CA THR A 44 -0.75 14.31 -2.66
C THR A 44 -0.21 13.20 -3.54
N THR A 45 0.87 12.53 -3.14
CA THR A 45 1.59 11.56 -3.97
C THR A 45 1.98 10.31 -3.20
N MET A 46 1.91 9.16 -3.86
CA MET A 46 2.34 7.88 -3.34
C MET A 46 3.02 7.08 -4.44
N ASP A 47 4.24 6.64 -4.18
CA ASP A 47 5.06 5.86 -5.11
C ASP A 47 4.99 4.37 -4.79
N VAL A 48 4.99 3.57 -5.85
CA VAL A 48 5.02 2.10 -5.81
C VAL A 48 6.30 1.62 -6.47
N TRP A 49 7.15 0.99 -5.67
CA TRP A 49 8.40 0.38 -6.09
C TRP A 49 8.29 -1.14 -6.04
N ILE A 50 8.85 -1.82 -7.03
CA ILE A 50 8.90 -3.28 -7.10
C ILE A 50 10.37 -3.72 -7.08
N LEU A 51 10.69 -4.70 -6.24
CA LEU A 51 12.00 -5.36 -6.24
C LEU A 51 12.00 -6.42 -7.35
N GLU A 52 12.58 -6.07 -8.51
CA GLU A 52 12.59 -6.94 -9.69
C GLU A 52 13.73 -7.95 -9.65
N ASP A 53 14.86 -7.56 -9.06
CA ASP A 53 16.00 -8.45 -8.83
C ASP A 53 16.46 -8.33 -7.38
N PHE A 54 16.20 -9.40 -6.62
CA PHE A 54 16.61 -9.48 -5.23
C PHE A 54 18.14 -9.55 -5.08
N HIS A 55 18.85 -10.26 -5.96
CA HIS A 55 20.29 -10.43 -5.83
C HIS A 55 21.05 -9.16 -6.21
N GLY A 56 20.60 -8.49 -7.28
CA GLY A 56 21.11 -7.19 -7.70
C GLY A 56 20.60 -6.01 -6.87
N GLN A 57 19.65 -6.22 -5.95
CA GLN A 57 18.99 -5.17 -5.17
C GLN A 57 18.34 -4.09 -6.06
N VAL A 58 17.77 -4.51 -7.19
CA VAL A 58 17.23 -3.59 -8.20
C VAL A 58 15.76 -3.30 -7.91
N TRP A 59 15.51 -2.08 -7.44
CA TRP A 59 14.18 -1.55 -7.28
C TRP A 59 13.79 -0.66 -8.46
N SER A 60 12.60 -0.89 -8.98
CA SER A 60 12.03 -0.10 -10.07
C SER A 60 10.76 0.61 -9.60
N LYS A 61 10.71 1.94 -9.74
CA LYS A 61 9.47 2.69 -9.54
C LYS A 61 8.52 2.35 -10.68
N LYS A 62 7.42 1.66 -10.38
CA LYS A 62 6.44 1.23 -11.39
C LYS A 62 5.28 2.18 -11.54
N HIS A 63 4.87 2.81 -10.45
CA HIS A 63 3.67 3.64 -10.45
C HIS A 63 3.77 4.77 -9.44
N THR A 64 3.14 5.89 -9.77
CA THR A 64 2.91 7.00 -8.84
C THR A 64 1.43 7.35 -8.84
N ILE A 65 0.81 7.25 -7.68
CA ILE A 65 -0.55 7.73 -7.43
C ILE A 65 -0.44 9.22 -7.14
N VAL A 66 -1.10 10.04 -7.96
CA VAL A 66 -1.17 11.50 -7.78
C VAL A 66 -2.62 11.88 -7.55
N ALA A 67 -2.90 12.61 -6.47
CA ALA A 67 -4.27 12.96 -6.07
C ALA A 67 -5.03 13.67 -7.19
N GLU A 68 -4.38 14.62 -7.85
CA GLU A 68 -4.95 15.44 -8.94
C GLU A 68 -5.24 14.64 -10.22
N LEU A 69 -4.50 13.54 -10.44
CA LEU A 69 -4.65 12.69 -11.62
C LEU A 69 -5.52 11.46 -11.36
N THR A 70 -6.07 11.34 -10.15
CA THR A 70 -6.84 10.18 -9.71
C THR A 70 -8.33 10.50 -9.70
N HIS A 71 -9.10 9.69 -10.43
CA HIS A 71 -10.55 9.82 -10.43
C HIS A 71 -11.15 9.13 -9.19
N HIS A 72 -11.65 9.92 -8.25
CA HIS A 72 -12.27 9.41 -7.03
C HIS A 72 -13.75 9.07 -7.22
N VAL A 73 -14.13 7.83 -6.91
CA VAL A 73 -15.50 7.34 -6.96
C VAL A 73 -15.98 7.02 -5.56
N CYS A 74 -16.94 7.80 -5.08
CA CYS A 74 -17.67 7.54 -3.85
C CYS A 74 -19.01 6.85 -4.16
N PRO A 75 -19.44 5.81 -3.40
CA PRO A 75 -20.76 5.22 -3.55
C PRO A 75 -21.88 6.27 -3.39
N SER A 76 -22.80 6.30 -4.35
CA SER A 76 -23.88 7.31 -4.49
C SER A 76 -24.81 7.47 -3.27
N LYS A 77 -24.79 6.52 -2.33
CA LYS A 77 -25.62 6.56 -1.11
C LYS A 77 -25.00 7.35 0.05
N SER A 78 -23.78 7.87 -0.09
CA SER A 78 -23.21 8.74 0.94
C SER A 78 -23.83 10.14 0.91
N THR A 79 -24.50 10.49 2.01
CA THR A 79 -25.04 11.82 2.28
C THR A 79 -24.01 12.77 2.90
N ARG A 80 -22.78 12.29 3.18
CA ARG A 80 -21.74 13.09 3.84
C ARG A 80 -20.87 13.81 2.81
N PRO A 81 -20.79 15.16 2.82
CA PRO A 81 -20.00 15.92 1.85
C PRO A 81 -18.53 15.48 1.77
N ASN A 82 -17.92 15.22 2.94
CA ASN A 82 -16.51 14.85 3.08
C ASN A 82 -16.17 13.44 2.59
N GLU A 83 -17.15 12.65 2.14
CA GLU A 83 -16.91 11.34 1.53
C GLU A 83 -16.80 11.41 0.01
N ARG A 84 -17.16 12.55 -0.61
CA ARG A 84 -17.05 12.74 -2.07
C ARG A 84 -15.68 13.27 -2.49
N SER A 85 -14.98 13.96 -1.60
CA SER A 85 -13.63 14.46 -1.85
C SER A 85 -12.60 13.32 -1.92
N MET A 86 -11.57 13.52 -2.74
CA MET A 86 -10.39 12.66 -2.76
C MET A 86 -9.80 12.55 -1.33
N PRO A 87 -9.46 11.34 -0.84
CA PRO A 87 -8.75 11.20 0.42
C PRO A 87 -7.35 11.82 0.33
N GLU A 88 -6.88 12.36 1.44
CA GLU A 88 -5.47 12.75 1.59
C GLU A 88 -4.60 11.51 1.47
N ILE A 89 -3.80 11.44 0.42
CA ILE A 89 -2.96 10.27 0.11
C ILE A 89 -1.95 10.03 1.24
N GLY A 90 -1.43 11.10 1.84
CA GLY A 90 -0.58 11.08 3.04
C GLY A 90 -1.13 10.32 4.25
N LYS A 91 -2.47 10.13 4.30
CA LYS A 91 -3.16 9.40 5.38
C LYS A 91 -3.56 7.98 4.99
N LEU A 92 -3.17 7.51 3.81
CA LEU A 92 -3.43 6.16 3.31
C LEU A 92 -2.19 5.28 3.45
N VAL A 93 -2.42 4.00 3.73
CA VAL A 93 -1.39 2.96 3.75
C VAL A 93 -1.87 1.80 2.89
N ALA A 94 -1.00 1.30 2.03
CA ALA A 94 -1.27 0.09 1.27
C ALA A 94 -1.21 -1.13 2.17
N VAL A 95 -2.24 -1.97 2.11
CA VAL A 95 -2.36 -3.18 2.93
C VAL A 95 -2.35 -4.46 2.11
N GLY A 96 -2.37 -4.34 0.77
CA GLY A 96 -2.26 -5.47 -0.14
C GLY A 96 -2.54 -5.09 -1.59
N GLY A 97 -2.45 -6.07 -2.48
CA GLY A 97 -2.84 -5.95 -3.87
C GLY A 97 -3.79 -7.06 -4.28
N ALA A 98 -4.52 -6.81 -5.36
CA ALA A 98 -5.41 -7.77 -6.02
C ALA A 98 -5.18 -7.71 -7.54
N ARG A 99 -5.69 -8.72 -8.26
CA ARG A 99 -5.56 -8.83 -9.72
C ARG A 99 -4.10 -8.67 -10.17
N ASN A 100 -3.20 -9.46 -9.60
CA ASN A 100 -1.77 -9.43 -9.96
C ASN A 100 -1.15 -8.03 -9.83
N GLY A 101 -1.45 -7.33 -8.73
CA GLY A 101 -0.93 -5.99 -8.45
C GLY A 101 -1.59 -4.85 -9.24
N GLU A 102 -2.54 -5.15 -10.14
CA GLU A 102 -3.26 -4.10 -10.89
C GLU A 102 -4.14 -3.23 -9.97
N VAL A 103 -4.61 -3.79 -8.86
CA VAL A 103 -5.42 -3.08 -7.87
C VAL A 103 -4.72 -3.05 -6.53
N LEU A 104 -4.53 -1.85 -5.99
CA LEU A 104 -4.04 -1.64 -4.62
C LEU A 104 -5.20 -1.52 -3.66
N ILE A 105 -5.04 -2.12 -2.48
CA ILE A 105 -5.97 -1.99 -1.36
C ILE A 105 -5.33 -1.03 -0.37
N LEU A 106 -5.99 0.11 -0.15
CA LEU A 106 -5.52 1.17 0.70
C LEU A 106 -6.45 1.34 1.90
N LYS A 107 -5.87 1.52 3.08
CA LYS A 107 -6.60 1.80 4.32
C LYS A 107 -6.21 3.18 4.83
N HIS A 108 -7.19 3.94 5.29
CA HIS A 108 -6.90 5.19 6.00
C HIS A 108 -6.33 4.88 7.39
N GLN A 109 -5.26 5.58 7.78
CA GLN A 109 -4.55 5.33 9.04
C GLN A 109 -5.39 5.59 10.31
N LYS A 110 -6.31 6.56 10.27
CA LYS A 110 -7.05 7.06 11.45
C LYS A 110 -8.52 6.65 11.50
N ASN A 111 -9.08 6.18 10.40
CA ASN A 111 -10.50 5.80 10.35
C ASN A 111 -10.68 4.45 9.61
N SER A 112 -11.91 3.95 9.58
CA SER A 112 -12.24 2.66 9.00
C SER A 112 -12.41 2.67 7.48
N LYS A 113 -12.16 3.79 6.79
CA LYS A 113 -12.34 3.89 5.34
C LYS A 113 -11.26 3.09 4.61
N GLN A 114 -11.69 2.39 3.58
CA GLN A 114 -10.82 1.61 2.70
C GLN A 114 -11.12 1.98 1.24
N TYR A 115 -10.08 1.85 0.41
CA TYR A 115 -10.10 2.25 -0.98
C TYR A 115 -9.47 1.18 -1.85
N LEU A 116 -10.05 0.95 -3.02
CA LEU A 116 -9.42 0.23 -4.11
C LEU A 116 -8.86 1.26 -5.07
N TYR A 117 -7.60 1.13 -5.44
CA TYR A 117 -6.98 1.94 -6.47
C TYR A 117 -6.59 1.06 -7.65
N ASP A 118 -7.23 1.29 -8.79
CA ASP A 118 -6.90 0.61 -10.04
C ASP A 118 -5.77 1.40 -10.73
N THR A 119 -4.60 0.76 -10.85
CA THR A 119 -3.37 1.39 -11.37
C THR A 119 -3.47 1.77 -12.84
N LYS A 120 -4.21 0.99 -13.64
CA LYS A 120 -4.36 1.20 -15.09
C LYS A 120 -5.29 2.37 -15.39
N SER A 121 -6.46 2.38 -14.77
CA SER A 121 -7.50 3.40 -14.97
C SER A 121 -7.34 4.63 -14.08
N ARG A 122 -6.44 4.57 -13.08
CA ARG A 122 -6.23 5.61 -12.07
C ARG A 122 -7.52 5.98 -11.34
N VAL A 123 -8.36 4.99 -11.09
CA VAL A 123 -9.61 5.16 -10.35
C VAL A 123 -9.41 4.73 -8.91
N MET A 124 -9.74 5.63 -7.97
CA MET A 124 -9.81 5.33 -6.56
C MET A 124 -11.27 5.20 -6.14
N LYS A 125 -11.68 4.02 -5.69
CA LYS A 125 -13.04 3.75 -5.24
C LYS A 125 -13.07 3.50 -3.74
N MET A 126 -13.84 4.29 -3.02
CA MET A 126 -14.12 4.02 -1.61
C MET A 126 -15.09 2.84 -1.49
N PHE A 127 -14.83 1.93 -0.54
CA PHE A 127 -15.77 0.88 -0.19
C PHE A 127 -15.93 0.78 1.33
N ASN A 128 -17.14 0.39 1.76
CA ASN A 128 -17.47 0.31 3.17
C ASN A 128 -17.43 -1.16 3.62
N VAL A 129 -16.57 -1.46 4.59
CA VAL A 129 -16.25 -2.82 5.06
C VAL A 129 -17.46 -3.53 5.68
N TYR A 130 -18.48 -2.79 6.16
CA TYR A 130 -19.69 -3.38 6.73
C TYR A 130 -20.46 -4.32 5.77
N ASN A 131 -20.22 -4.20 4.45
CA ASN A 131 -20.79 -5.10 3.44
C ASN A 131 -19.89 -6.28 3.06
N MET A 132 -18.70 -6.41 3.67
CA MET A 132 -17.80 -7.54 3.48
C MET A 132 -17.82 -8.44 4.71
N ARG A 133 -18.94 -9.16 4.90
CA ARG A 133 -19.08 -10.17 5.96
C ARG A 133 -18.15 -11.39 5.78
N ASN A 134 -17.43 -11.50 4.66
CA ASN A 134 -16.60 -12.65 4.29
C ASN A 134 -15.13 -12.27 4.03
N LEU A 135 -14.55 -11.42 4.89
CA LEU A 135 -13.14 -11.04 4.83
C LEU A 135 -12.19 -12.12 5.42
N GLU A 136 -12.70 -13.31 5.72
CA GLU A 136 -11.87 -14.51 5.99
C GLU A 136 -10.99 -14.92 4.77
N SER A 137 -11.14 -14.23 3.63
CA SER A 137 -10.38 -14.51 2.39
C SER A 137 -9.22 -13.56 2.11
N PHE A 138 -9.03 -12.48 2.88
CA PHE A 138 -7.77 -11.73 2.82
C PHE A 138 -6.81 -12.29 3.85
N VAL A 139 -6.10 -13.35 3.46
CA VAL A 139 -4.88 -13.75 4.15
C VAL A 139 -3.84 -12.68 3.84
N THR A 140 -3.75 -11.65 4.68
CA THR A 140 -2.45 -11.00 4.87
C THR A 140 -1.54 -12.14 5.33
N HIS A 141 -0.60 -12.58 4.49
CA HIS A 141 0.41 -13.54 4.94
C HIS A 141 1.18 -12.86 6.10
N GLY A 142 0.72 -13.12 7.32
CA GLY A 142 1.26 -12.55 8.56
C GLY A 142 2.67 -13.03 8.87
N GLU A 143 3.21 -13.93 8.04
CA GLU A 143 4.52 -14.53 8.25
C GLU A 143 5.64 -13.93 7.41
N SER A 144 5.39 -12.99 6.48
CA SER A 144 6.44 -12.58 5.53
C SER A 144 7.08 -11.22 5.72
N LEU A 145 6.62 -10.33 6.62
CA LEU A 145 7.28 -9.04 6.82
C LEU A 145 7.32 -8.62 8.28
N PHE A 146 8.37 -9.08 8.97
CA PHE A 146 8.72 -8.66 10.32
C PHE A 146 8.94 -7.15 10.40
N SER A 147 8.30 -6.52 11.38
CA SER A 147 8.63 -5.16 11.83
C SER A 147 9.93 -5.19 12.63
N MET A 148 11.00 -4.59 12.10
CA MET A 148 12.20 -4.32 12.90
C MET A 148 11.91 -3.19 13.89
N LYS A 149 11.76 -3.52 15.18
CA LYS A 149 11.95 -2.54 16.25
C LYS A 149 13.42 -2.09 16.20
N ARG A 150 13.64 -0.77 16.23
CA ARG A 150 14.98 -0.19 16.42
C ARG A 150 15.59 -0.80 17.68
N VAL A 151 16.75 -1.44 17.53
CA VAL A 151 17.64 -1.73 18.65
C VAL A 151 18.31 -0.39 18.99
N SER A 152 18.00 0.13 20.17
CA SER A 152 18.72 1.23 20.83
C SER A 152 20.03 0.73 21.41
#